data_AF-A0AAD6YLQ4-F1
#
_entry.id   AF-A0AAD6YLQ4-F1
#
_cell.length_a   1.000
_cell.length_b   1.000
_cell.length_c   1.000
_cell.angle_alpha   90.00
_cell.angle_beta   90.00
_cell.angle_gamma   90.00
#
_symmetry.space_group_name_H-M   'P 1'
#
loop_
_entity.id
_entity.type
_entity.pdbx_description
1 polymer ?
#
loop_
_entity_poly.entity_id
_entity_poly.type
_entity_poly.pdbx_seq_one_letter_code
_entity_poly.pdbx_strand_id
1 'polypeptide(L)'
;MQSSSRLISSARRVPSNKPTLFKSHTPRTRPALLLPPFSHRAVSTQPTMSQGPSPRPADVPRFSVSPVPKNHLGEGRCIRTAAALIIGDEILNGKTHDTNSNFFAKYCFEHGIDLKRIEVIADEEEEIIEASRRMVRNYDFVVTTGGVGSTHDDITYGSLAKAFSQSLVHHEETLVRMTQMIQRRHWFGTQTPQQRAATERMALFPDRAEVLFVAEDIWVPVVRLEGKLCIFPGIPSLFQKMVTALTPLLPLPPLSERPLRIQVFTERPESMIAPYLTKLQTRLKPHGIQVGSYPALGQGVFVSLIGLDRCLTTAAASLGSDGHESGGAPRLADIAREVGQEIGGHVLSDAEVAKRKDRNGLAAPGELAASLAVKSDSMGNREPTKNIKAKY
;
A
#
# COMPACT_ATOMS: atom_id res chain seq x y z
N MET A 1 -70.12 -16.96 -27.83
CA MET A 1 -70.87 -17.06 -26.55
C MET A 1 -69.86 -16.84 -25.43
N GLN A 2 -70.00 -15.86 -24.53
CA GLN A 2 -71.01 -15.70 -23.46
C GLN A 2 -70.86 -16.77 -22.36
N SER A 3 -70.87 -16.47 -21.04
CA SER A 3 -71.00 -15.17 -20.34
C SER A 3 -70.48 -15.20 -18.89
N SER A 4 -70.11 -14.03 -18.33
CA SER A 4 -70.71 -13.32 -17.15
C SER A 4 -71.49 -14.14 -16.09
N SER A 5 -71.61 -13.80 -14.78
CA SER A 5 -71.08 -12.80 -13.79
C SER A 5 -71.65 -13.20 -12.38
N ARG A 6 -71.44 -12.64 -11.17
CA ARG A 6 -71.00 -11.34 -10.55
C ARG A 6 -70.07 -11.64 -9.32
N LEU A 7 -69.40 -10.74 -8.56
CA LEU A 7 -69.62 -9.37 -8.02
C LEU A 7 -70.46 -9.27 -6.70
N ILE A 8 -69.80 -9.03 -5.56
CA ILE A 8 -70.21 -8.37 -4.27
C ILE A 8 -68.96 -8.44 -3.36
N SER A 9 -68.28 -7.36 -2.94
CA SER A 9 -68.66 -6.18 -2.12
C SER A 9 -68.59 -6.40 -0.61
N SER A 10 -67.48 -5.97 0.01
CA SER A 10 -67.33 -5.67 1.45
C SER A 10 -66.11 -4.74 1.63
N ALA A 11 -66.16 -3.77 2.55
CA ALA A 11 -65.12 -2.74 2.70
C ALA A 11 -64.90 -2.34 4.16
N ARG A 12 -63.64 -2.12 4.58
CA ARG A 12 -63.30 -1.48 5.87
C ARG A 12 -61.95 -0.73 5.87
N ARG A 13 -62.06 0.61 5.84
CA ARG A 13 -61.25 1.65 6.51
C ARG A 13 -59.71 1.52 6.53
N VAL A 14 -59.06 2.42 5.77
CA VAL A 14 -57.74 3.00 6.11
C VAL A 14 -57.95 4.16 7.10
N PRO A 15 -57.10 4.36 8.14
CA PRO A 15 -57.17 5.53 9.01
C PRO A 15 -56.51 6.75 8.35
N SER A 16 -57.15 7.92 8.45
CA SER A 16 -56.64 9.18 7.91
C SER A 16 -55.85 9.98 8.97
N ASN A 17 -54.69 10.51 8.57
CA ASN A 17 -53.92 11.42 9.41
C ASN A 17 -54.27 12.88 9.02
N LYS A 18 -54.55 13.75 10.01
CA LYS A 18 -54.97 15.15 9.77
C LYS A 18 -53.83 16.14 10.08
N PRO A 19 -53.70 17.23 9.31
CA PRO A 19 -52.76 18.30 9.64
C PRO A 19 -53.31 19.19 10.77
N THR A 20 -52.41 19.84 11.51
CA THR A 20 -52.74 20.86 12.52
C THR A 20 -51.93 22.14 12.31
N LEU A 21 -52.52 23.28 12.72
CA LEU A 21 -52.08 24.63 12.37
C LEU A 21 -50.78 25.06 13.07
N PHE A 22 -49.97 25.82 12.33
CA PHE A 22 -49.04 26.79 12.92
C PHE A 22 -49.81 27.84 13.73
N LYS A 23 -49.30 28.21 14.91
CA LYS A 23 -49.63 29.47 15.59
C LYS A 23 -48.35 30.10 16.12
N SER A 24 -48.14 31.37 15.76
CA SER A 24 -47.03 32.21 16.24
C SER A 24 -47.26 32.66 17.68
N HIS A 25 -46.22 32.62 18.52
CA HIS A 25 -46.16 33.30 19.83
C HIS A 25 -44.77 33.92 20.02
N THR A 26 -44.71 35.03 20.76
CA THR A 26 -43.53 35.88 20.93
C THR A 26 -42.60 35.39 22.06
N PRO A 27 -41.30 35.75 22.03
CA PRO A 27 -40.34 35.30 23.03
C PRO A 27 -40.59 35.97 24.40
N ARG A 28 -40.64 35.16 25.46
CA ARG A 28 -40.52 35.63 26.85
C ARG A 28 -39.08 35.45 27.33
N THR A 29 -38.51 36.53 27.86
CA THR A 29 -37.19 36.54 28.50
C THR A 29 -37.18 35.66 29.77
N ARG A 30 -36.03 35.04 30.05
CA ARG A 30 -35.69 34.45 31.35
C ARG A 30 -34.43 35.13 31.89
N PRO A 31 -34.31 35.33 33.23
CA PRO A 31 -33.16 36.02 33.81
C PRO A 31 -31.90 35.16 33.78
N ALA A 32 -30.74 35.83 33.75
CA ALA A 32 -29.44 35.18 33.85
C ALA A 32 -29.15 34.69 35.27
N LEU A 33 -28.61 33.48 35.40
CA LEU A 33 -28.06 32.95 36.64
C LEU A 33 -26.54 33.18 36.63
N LEU A 34 -26.05 33.93 37.63
CA LEU A 34 -24.64 34.22 37.80
C LEU A 34 -23.90 32.97 38.31
N LEU A 35 -22.80 32.59 37.65
CA LEU A 35 -21.83 31.65 38.19
C LEU A 35 -20.74 32.41 38.97
N PRO A 36 -20.27 31.91 40.13
CA PRO A 36 -19.20 32.55 40.89
C PRO A 36 -17.83 32.40 40.18
N PRO A 37 -16.88 33.32 40.40
CA PRO A 37 -15.56 33.26 39.79
C PRO A 37 -14.70 32.13 40.34
N PHE A 38 -13.90 31.49 39.48
CA PHE A 38 -12.88 30.53 39.88
C PHE A 38 -11.80 31.21 40.72
N SER A 39 -11.53 30.70 41.92
CA SER A 39 -10.39 31.14 42.73
C SER A 39 -9.09 30.57 42.18
N HIS A 40 -8.04 31.41 42.07
CA HIS A 40 -6.69 30.95 41.72
C HIS A 40 -6.18 29.96 42.77
N ARG A 41 -5.80 28.75 42.34
CA ARG A 41 -5.01 27.81 43.14
C ARG A 41 -3.55 27.92 42.71
N ALA A 42 -2.65 28.04 43.68
CA ALA A 42 -1.24 28.35 43.43
C ALA A 42 -0.51 27.25 42.62
N VAL A 43 0.45 27.69 41.79
CA VAL A 43 1.36 26.80 41.07
C VAL A 43 2.27 26.10 42.07
N SER A 44 2.18 24.77 42.15
CA SER A 44 3.15 23.96 42.89
C SER A 44 4.31 23.61 41.96
N THR A 45 5.51 24.08 42.29
CA THR A 45 6.74 23.81 41.55
C THR A 45 7.24 22.40 41.82
N GLN A 46 6.96 21.46 40.92
CA GLN A 46 7.63 20.16 40.94
C GLN A 46 9.11 20.32 40.56
N PRO A 47 10.04 19.58 41.21
CA PRO A 47 11.46 19.66 40.90
C PRO A 47 11.77 19.08 39.52
N THR A 48 12.61 19.78 38.76
CA THR A 48 13.10 19.34 37.45
C THR A 48 13.99 18.10 37.58
N MET A 49 13.40 16.93 37.33
CA MET A 49 14.18 15.71 37.12
C MET A 49 15.09 15.87 35.90
N SER A 50 16.39 15.83 36.13
CA SER A 50 17.40 15.90 35.07
C SER A 50 17.25 14.69 34.15
N GLN A 51 16.82 14.93 32.91
CA GLN A 51 16.88 13.94 31.85
C GLN A 51 18.37 13.61 31.61
N GLY A 52 18.78 12.42 32.03
CA GLY A 52 20.12 11.91 31.71
C GLY A 52 20.35 11.82 30.20
N PRO A 53 21.61 11.81 29.73
CA PRO A 53 21.89 11.70 28.30
C PRO A 53 21.24 10.44 27.72
N SER A 54 20.62 10.58 26.56
CA SER A 54 19.99 9.45 25.87
C SER A 54 21.04 8.36 25.60
N PRO A 55 20.68 7.07 25.71
CA PRO A 55 21.60 5.99 25.41
C PRO A 55 22.07 6.11 23.96
N ARG A 56 23.40 6.18 23.77
CA ARG A 56 24.03 6.01 22.45
C ARG A 56 23.50 4.71 21.82
N PRO A 57 23.34 4.64 20.48
CA PRO A 57 22.77 3.48 19.82
C PRO A 57 23.61 2.24 20.12
N ALA A 58 23.12 1.41 21.04
CA ALA A 58 23.74 0.13 21.40
C ALA A 58 23.48 -0.89 20.28
N ASP A 59 24.45 -1.77 20.03
CA ASP A 59 24.44 -2.69 18.89
C ASP A 59 23.15 -3.50 18.83
N VAL A 60 22.28 -3.18 17.87
CA VAL A 60 21.05 -3.93 17.60
C VAL A 60 21.48 -5.33 17.14
N PRO A 61 20.94 -6.43 17.72
CA PRO A 61 21.24 -7.78 17.27
C PRO A 61 21.07 -7.90 15.76
N ARG A 62 22.06 -8.52 15.11
CA ARG A 62 22.05 -8.83 13.68
C ARG A 62 21.85 -10.32 13.50
N PHE A 63 20.83 -10.68 12.73
CA PHE A 63 20.43 -12.05 12.45
C PHE A 63 20.71 -12.42 10.99
N SER A 64 20.77 -13.71 10.69
CA SER A 64 20.85 -14.20 9.30
C SER A 64 19.55 -13.94 8.53
N VAL A 65 19.69 -13.63 7.25
CA VAL A 65 18.57 -13.59 6.28
C VAL A 65 18.35 -14.99 5.70
N SER A 66 17.10 -15.36 5.43
CA SER A 66 16.75 -16.66 4.84
C SER A 66 17.31 -16.79 3.42
N PRO A 67 17.73 -18.00 2.98
CA PRO A 67 18.13 -18.23 1.60
C PRO A 67 16.93 -18.09 0.63
N VAL A 68 17.22 -17.88 -0.65
CA VAL A 68 16.18 -17.84 -1.69
C VAL A 68 15.42 -19.18 -1.72
N PRO A 69 14.09 -19.19 -1.49
CA PRO A 69 13.32 -20.42 -1.44
C PRO A 69 13.08 -20.99 -2.84
N LYS A 70 12.59 -22.23 -2.90
CA LYS A 70 12.20 -22.85 -4.19
C LYS A 70 11.03 -22.08 -4.81
N ASN A 71 11.08 -21.92 -6.13
CA ASN A 71 10.04 -21.25 -6.90
C ASN A 71 8.75 -22.10 -6.94
N HIS A 72 7.72 -21.67 -6.22
CA HIS A 72 6.42 -22.36 -6.12
C HIS A 72 5.61 -22.34 -7.43
N LEU A 73 5.97 -21.49 -8.39
CA LEU A 73 5.33 -21.42 -9.70
C LEU A 73 5.95 -22.41 -10.70
N GLY A 74 7.08 -23.03 -10.37
CA GLY A 74 7.89 -23.86 -11.27
C GLY A 74 9.02 -23.09 -11.96
N GLU A 75 10.00 -23.81 -12.49
CA GLU A 75 11.19 -23.23 -13.13
C GLU A 75 10.82 -22.35 -14.33
N GLY A 76 11.57 -21.26 -14.53
CA GLY A 76 11.32 -20.27 -15.59
C GLY A 76 10.04 -19.42 -15.42
N ARG A 77 9.15 -19.72 -14.47
CA ARG A 77 7.93 -18.94 -14.22
C ARG A 77 8.15 -17.86 -13.16
N CYS A 78 7.50 -16.72 -13.35
CA CYS A 78 7.54 -15.58 -12.43
C CYS A 78 6.13 -15.16 -12.01
N ILE A 79 6.01 -14.45 -10.90
CA ILE A 79 4.76 -13.87 -10.39
C ILE A 79 4.19 -12.91 -11.45
N ARG A 80 2.95 -13.13 -11.89
CA ARG A 80 2.25 -12.25 -12.84
C ARG A 80 1.11 -11.48 -12.20
N THR A 81 0.41 -12.11 -11.26
CA THR A 81 -0.77 -11.56 -10.60
C THR A 81 -0.59 -11.50 -9.09
N ALA A 82 -1.09 -10.43 -8.47
CA ALA A 82 -1.15 -10.31 -7.02
C ALA A 82 -2.51 -9.88 -6.49
N ALA A 83 -2.72 -10.12 -5.19
CA ALA A 83 -3.77 -9.49 -4.40
C ALA A 83 -3.28 -9.13 -2.98
N ALA A 84 -3.93 -8.14 -2.37
CA ALA A 84 -3.73 -7.77 -0.97
C ALA A 84 -5.03 -7.92 -0.17
N LEU A 85 -4.91 -8.51 1.02
CA LEU A 85 -5.98 -8.64 2.00
C LEU A 85 -5.58 -7.85 3.26
N ILE A 86 -6.22 -6.71 3.46
CA ILE A 86 -6.02 -5.83 4.60
C ILE A 86 -7.01 -6.27 5.68
N ILE A 87 -6.51 -6.56 6.88
CA ILE A 87 -7.30 -7.05 8.01
C ILE A 87 -7.19 -5.98 9.08
N GLY A 88 -8.32 -5.44 9.54
CA GLY A 88 -8.32 -4.37 10.54
C GLY A 88 -9.60 -3.56 10.56
N ASP A 89 -10.39 -3.72 11.61
CA ASP A 89 -11.59 -2.92 11.87
C ASP A 89 -11.32 -1.41 11.82
N GLU A 90 -10.13 -0.96 12.24
CA GLU A 90 -9.74 0.46 12.22
C GLU A 90 -9.50 1.03 10.81
N ILE A 91 -9.33 0.16 9.80
CA ILE A 91 -9.35 0.55 8.39
C ILE A 91 -10.81 0.70 7.93
N LEU A 92 -11.67 -0.28 8.24
CA LEU A 92 -13.09 -0.25 7.84
C LEU A 92 -13.87 0.91 8.46
N ASN A 93 -13.61 1.25 9.72
CA ASN A 93 -14.22 2.40 10.39
C ASN A 93 -13.52 3.75 10.12
N GLY A 94 -12.46 3.76 9.29
CA GLY A 94 -11.77 4.97 8.83
C GLY A 94 -10.90 5.68 9.88
N LYS A 95 -10.70 5.09 11.07
CA LYS A 95 -9.79 5.59 12.12
C LYS A 95 -8.33 5.62 11.66
N THR A 96 -7.93 4.69 10.81
CA THR A 96 -6.59 4.60 10.22
C THR A 96 -6.70 4.64 8.70
N HIS A 97 -5.97 5.55 8.07
CA HIS A 97 -5.85 5.58 6.61
C HIS A 97 -4.88 4.49 6.14
N ASP A 98 -5.38 3.50 5.38
CA ASP A 98 -4.54 2.45 4.80
C ASP A 98 -3.47 3.04 3.87
N THR A 99 -2.21 2.84 4.24
CA THR A 99 -1.02 3.17 3.44
C THR A 99 -0.28 1.92 2.95
N ASN A 100 -0.65 0.73 3.46
CA ASN A 100 0.00 -0.54 3.14
C ASN A 100 -0.46 -1.03 1.77
N SER A 101 -1.75 -0.96 1.44
CA SER A 101 -2.22 -1.31 0.09
C SER A 101 -1.72 -0.31 -0.97
N ASN A 102 -1.62 0.98 -0.64
CA ASN A 102 -1.08 1.99 -1.55
C ASN A 102 0.41 1.75 -1.86
N PHE A 103 1.20 1.40 -0.85
CA PHE A 103 2.58 0.98 -1.02
C PHE A 103 2.67 -0.32 -1.83
N PHE A 104 1.86 -1.32 -1.51
CA PHE A 104 1.87 -2.59 -2.23
C PHE A 104 1.45 -2.45 -3.70
N ALA A 105 0.54 -1.54 -4.02
CA ALA A 105 0.18 -1.19 -5.39
C ALA A 105 1.32 -0.53 -6.18
N LYS A 106 2.10 0.34 -5.52
CA LYS A 106 3.34 0.91 -6.10
C LYS A 106 4.38 -0.18 -6.34
N TYR A 107 4.65 -0.99 -5.31
CA TYR A 107 5.55 -2.15 -5.38
C TYR A 107 5.20 -3.12 -6.52
N CYS A 108 3.93 -3.52 -6.63
CA CYS A 108 3.48 -4.40 -7.70
C CYS A 108 3.73 -3.79 -9.08
N PHE A 109 3.36 -2.52 -9.28
CA PHE A 109 3.59 -1.80 -10.53
C PHE A 109 5.09 -1.72 -10.89
N GLU A 110 5.93 -1.32 -9.94
CA GLU A 110 7.39 -1.17 -10.09
C GLU A 110 8.09 -2.51 -10.37
N HIS A 111 7.52 -3.64 -9.94
CA HIS A 111 8.03 -4.99 -10.20
C HIS A 111 7.35 -5.72 -11.38
N GLY A 112 6.41 -5.09 -12.08
CA GLY A 112 5.70 -5.70 -13.22
C GLY A 112 4.64 -6.74 -12.84
N ILE A 113 4.16 -6.70 -11.60
CA ILE A 113 3.09 -7.55 -11.08
C ILE A 113 1.75 -6.84 -11.24
N ASP A 114 0.77 -7.54 -11.81
CA ASP A 114 -0.58 -7.04 -12.02
C ASP A 114 -1.41 -7.24 -10.73
N LEU A 115 -1.57 -6.17 -9.94
CA LEU A 115 -2.35 -6.19 -8.70
C LEU A 115 -3.86 -6.23 -9.02
N LYS A 116 -4.43 -7.43 -9.02
CA LYS A 116 -5.81 -7.71 -9.42
C LYS A 116 -6.85 -7.35 -8.38
N ARG A 117 -6.47 -7.28 -7.09
CA ARG A 117 -7.38 -6.95 -6.01
C ARG A 117 -6.68 -6.37 -4.78
N ILE A 118 -7.29 -5.36 -4.19
CA ILE A 118 -7.13 -5.00 -2.78
C ILE A 118 -8.50 -5.25 -2.15
N GLU A 119 -8.52 -5.85 -0.96
CA GLU A 119 -9.74 -6.14 -0.19
C GLU A 119 -9.46 -5.78 1.27
N VAL A 120 -10.40 -5.10 1.92
CA VAL A 120 -10.32 -4.77 3.36
C VAL A 120 -11.43 -5.54 4.05
N ILE A 121 -11.11 -6.28 5.12
CA ILE A 121 -12.04 -7.07 5.90
C ILE A 121 -11.89 -6.79 7.40
N ALA A 122 -12.92 -7.16 8.16
CA ALA A 122 -12.94 -7.11 9.61
C ALA A 122 -11.99 -8.15 10.23
N ASP A 123 -11.72 -8.01 11.52
CA ASP A 123 -11.00 -9.01 12.31
C ASP A 123 -11.93 -10.21 12.68
N GLU A 124 -12.62 -10.76 11.68
CA GLU A 124 -13.55 -11.90 11.78
C GLU A 124 -12.97 -13.15 11.10
N GLU A 125 -13.06 -14.31 11.77
CA GLU A 125 -12.39 -15.53 11.34
C GLU A 125 -12.92 -16.07 10.00
N GLU A 126 -14.24 -16.06 9.81
CA GLU A 126 -14.92 -16.53 8.61
C GLU A 126 -14.52 -15.72 7.36
N GLU A 127 -14.42 -14.39 7.48
CA GLU A 127 -13.98 -13.49 6.41
C GLU A 127 -12.52 -13.73 6.04
N ILE A 128 -11.63 -13.84 7.04
CA ILE A 128 -10.20 -14.17 6.82
C ILE A 128 -10.08 -15.54 6.13
N ILE A 129 -10.89 -16.54 6.52
CA ILE A 129 -10.89 -17.87 5.91
C ILE A 129 -11.38 -17.85 4.46
N GLU A 130 -12.46 -17.15 4.13
CA GLU A 130 -12.98 -17.10 2.76
C GLU A 130 -12.03 -16.32 1.84
N ALA A 131 -11.68 -15.09 2.23
CA ALA A 131 -10.88 -14.20 1.39
C ALA A 131 -9.49 -14.77 1.11
N SER A 132 -8.80 -15.33 2.12
CA SER A 132 -7.47 -15.94 1.94
C SER A 132 -7.50 -17.15 1.00
N ARG A 133 -8.44 -18.09 1.19
CA ARG A 133 -8.64 -19.25 0.30
C ARG A 133 -8.94 -18.81 -1.14
N ARG A 134 -9.80 -17.81 -1.30
CA ARG A 134 -10.19 -17.24 -2.59
C ARG A 134 -9.02 -16.56 -3.30
N MET A 135 -8.19 -15.80 -2.59
CA MET A 135 -7.03 -15.14 -3.19
C MET A 135 -5.91 -16.13 -3.54
N VAL A 136 -5.56 -17.08 -2.65
CA VAL A 136 -4.52 -18.10 -2.88
C VAL A 136 -4.84 -18.99 -4.08
N ARG A 137 -6.12 -19.33 -4.28
CA ARG A 137 -6.59 -20.04 -5.47
C ARG A 137 -6.41 -19.22 -6.75
N ASN A 138 -6.72 -17.91 -6.71
CA ASN A 138 -6.89 -17.09 -7.91
C ASN A 138 -5.63 -16.36 -8.40
N TYR A 139 -4.61 -16.15 -7.56
CA TYR A 139 -3.44 -15.28 -7.87
C TYR A 139 -2.09 -15.97 -7.61
N ASP A 140 -0.98 -15.44 -8.14
CA ASP A 140 0.37 -16.03 -8.00
C ASP A 140 1.07 -15.65 -6.68
N PHE A 141 0.73 -14.49 -6.13
CA PHE A 141 1.29 -13.89 -4.92
C PHE A 141 0.16 -13.18 -4.15
N VAL A 142 0.05 -13.42 -2.85
CA VAL A 142 -0.95 -12.77 -2.00
C VAL A 142 -0.27 -12.22 -0.77
N VAL A 143 -0.66 -11.03 -0.33
CA VAL A 143 -0.18 -10.47 0.94
C VAL A 143 -1.33 -10.24 1.92
N THR A 144 -1.12 -10.56 3.20
CA THR A 144 -1.97 -10.07 4.30
C THR A 144 -1.23 -9.05 5.15
N THR A 145 -1.97 -8.11 5.73
CA THR A 145 -1.45 -7.12 6.68
C THR A 145 -2.50 -6.81 7.73
N GLY A 146 -2.15 -7.03 9.01
CA GLY A 146 -3.05 -6.84 10.17
C GLY A 146 -3.13 -8.09 11.05
N GLY A 147 -3.76 -7.95 12.23
CA GLY A 147 -4.15 -9.04 13.13
C GLY A 147 -3.08 -10.11 13.49
N VAL A 148 -1.81 -9.74 13.64
CA VAL A 148 -0.67 -10.66 13.93
C VAL A 148 0.23 -10.23 15.11
N GLY A 149 -0.24 -9.30 15.93
CA GLY A 149 0.42 -8.85 17.16
C GLY A 149 0.14 -9.75 18.39
N SER A 150 0.13 -9.12 19.56
CA SER A 150 0.05 -9.78 20.87
C SER A 150 -1.29 -9.63 21.59
N THR A 151 -2.30 -8.96 21.03
CA THR A 151 -3.61 -8.78 21.69
C THR A 151 -4.53 -9.97 21.41
N HIS A 152 -5.84 -9.81 21.24
CA HIS A 152 -6.84 -10.89 21.27
C HIS A 152 -7.71 -10.94 20.00
N ASP A 153 -8.01 -9.75 19.51
CA ASP A 153 -8.25 -9.31 18.13
C ASP A 153 -7.17 -9.76 17.12
N ASP A 154 -5.93 -10.01 17.55
CA ASP A 154 -4.86 -10.56 16.68
C ASP A 154 -5.08 -12.06 16.33
N ILE A 155 -6.09 -12.34 15.49
CA ILE A 155 -6.53 -13.71 15.15
C ILE A 155 -5.94 -14.29 13.85
N THR A 156 -5.26 -13.49 13.02
CA THR A 156 -4.94 -13.83 11.61
C THR A 156 -4.20 -15.16 11.47
N TYR A 157 -3.19 -15.46 12.28
CA TYR A 157 -2.48 -16.75 12.21
C TYR A 157 -3.41 -17.95 12.51
N GLY A 158 -4.34 -17.81 13.45
CA GLY A 158 -5.31 -18.86 13.80
C GLY A 158 -6.36 -19.08 12.72
N SER A 159 -6.93 -18.00 12.18
CA SER A 159 -7.88 -18.06 11.07
C SER A 159 -7.23 -18.64 9.81
N LEU A 160 -5.98 -18.26 9.50
CA LEU A 160 -5.23 -18.83 8.38
C LEU A 160 -4.80 -20.29 8.61
N ALA A 161 -4.49 -20.71 9.84
CA ALA A 161 -4.26 -22.12 10.16
C ALA A 161 -5.51 -22.97 9.86
N LYS A 162 -6.70 -22.48 10.28
CA LYS A 162 -7.99 -23.10 9.94
C LYS A 162 -8.28 -23.04 8.43
N ALA A 163 -7.92 -21.95 7.75
CA ALA A 163 -8.09 -21.81 6.30
C ALA A 163 -7.35 -22.92 5.51
N PHE A 164 -6.13 -23.27 5.93
CA PHE A 164 -5.29 -24.28 5.24
C PHE A 164 -5.17 -25.62 6.00
N SER A 165 -6.11 -25.88 6.91
CA SER A 165 -6.24 -27.12 7.70
C SER A 165 -4.93 -27.53 8.37
N GLN A 166 -4.36 -26.62 9.16
CA GLN A 166 -3.11 -26.79 9.90
C GLN A 166 -3.33 -26.58 11.41
N SER A 167 -2.53 -27.25 12.23
CA SER A 167 -2.33 -26.88 13.64
C SER A 167 -1.50 -25.60 13.75
N LEU A 168 -1.53 -24.97 14.93
CA LEU A 168 -0.60 -23.91 15.31
C LEU A 168 0.56 -24.51 16.12
N VAL A 169 1.79 -24.07 15.85
CA VAL A 169 3.03 -24.45 16.57
C VAL A 169 3.90 -23.22 16.81
N HIS A 170 4.70 -23.23 17.88
CA HIS A 170 5.68 -22.16 18.11
C HIS A 170 6.90 -22.34 17.19
N HIS A 171 7.27 -21.29 16.46
CA HIS A 171 8.49 -21.28 15.65
C HIS A 171 9.68 -20.86 16.51
N GLU A 172 10.48 -21.85 16.92
CA GLU A 172 11.59 -21.69 17.87
C GLU A 172 12.57 -20.57 17.50
N GLU A 173 13.01 -20.48 16.24
CA GLU A 173 13.93 -19.42 15.82
C GLU A 173 13.29 -18.01 15.93
N THR A 174 11.98 -17.89 15.70
CA THR A 174 11.28 -16.62 15.90
C THR A 174 11.25 -16.24 17.37
N LEU A 175 11.00 -17.20 18.27
CA LEU A 175 11.09 -16.97 19.72
C LEU A 175 12.52 -16.52 20.12
N VAL A 176 13.55 -17.23 19.68
CA VAL A 176 14.95 -16.86 19.97
C VAL A 176 15.29 -15.45 19.49
N ARG A 177 14.99 -15.11 18.22
CA ARG A 177 15.24 -13.76 17.66
C ARG A 177 14.42 -12.69 18.39
N MET A 178 13.15 -12.98 18.69
CA MET A 178 12.26 -12.08 19.44
C MET A 178 12.85 -11.78 20.82
N THR A 179 13.14 -12.81 21.63
CA THR A 179 13.76 -12.69 22.95
C THR A 179 15.07 -11.90 22.88
N GLN A 180 15.96 -12.22 21.93
CA GLN A 180 17.23 -11.51 21.77
C GLN A 180 17.08 -10.01 21.48
N MET A 181 15.99 -9.60 20.82
CA MET A 181 15.70 -8.21 20.47
C MET A 181 14.85 -7.47 21.53
N ILE A 182 13.99 -8.17 22.29
CA ILE A 182 13.18 -7.55 23.36
C ILE A 182 13.85 -7.55 24.74
N GLN A 183 14.83 -8.42 25.02
CA GLN A 183 15.52 -8.49 26.31
C GLN A 183 16.17 -7.17 26.76
N ARG A 184 16.48 -6.28 25.82
CA ARG A 184 17.07 -4.95 26.07
C ARG A 184 16.01 -3.86 26.40
N ARG A 185 14.72 -4.20 26.41
CA ARG A 185 13.63 -3.29 26.79
C ARG A 185 13.48 -3.27 28.31
N HIS A 186 13.33 -2.08 28.88
CA HIS A 186 13.19 -1.88 30.34
C HIS A 186 12.06 -2.69 30.99
N TRP A 187 11.03 -3.06 30.23
CA TRP A 187 9.87 -3.82 30.71
C TRP A 187 10.03 -5.35 30.63
N PHE A 188 11.08 -5.87 29.99
CA PHE A 188 11.22 -7.32 29.75
C PHE A 188 11.26 -8.13 31.06
N GLY A 189 12.08 -7.68 32.01
CA GLY A 189 12.17 -8.28 33.35
C GLY A 189 10.93 -8.07 34.24
N THR A 190 9.96 -7.25 33.83
CA THR A 190 8.75 -6.94 34.61
C THR A 190 7.48 -7.60 34.09
N GLN A 191 7.56 -8.45 33.05
CA GLN A 191 6.38 -9.10 32.48
C GLN A 191 5.79 -10.18 33.42
N THR A 192 4.46 -10.24 33.52
CA THR A 192 3.76 -11.39 34.10
C THR A 192 3.86 -12.62 33.18
N PRO A 193 3.59 -13.86 33.67
CA PRO A 193 3.51 -15.04 32.82
C PRO A 193 2.51 -14.88 31.66
N GLN A 194 1.37 -14.22 31.90
CA GLN A 194 0.35 -13.96 30.89
C GLN A 194 0.83 -12.97 29.82
N GLN A 195 1.60 -11.95 30.22
CA GLN A 195 2.19 -10.99 29.28
C GLN A 195 3.30 -11.63 28.42
N ARG A 196 4.09 -12.56 28.97
CA ARG A 196 5.03 -13.38 28.20
C ARG A 196 4.31 -14.27 27.19
N ALA A 197 3.33 -15.06 27.63
CA ALA A 197 2.52 -15.89 26.73
C ALA A 197 1.82 -15.08 25.62
N ALA A 198 1.34 -13.87 25.91
CA ALA A 198 0.80 -12.96 24.90
C ALA A 198 1.85 -12.47 23.89
N THR A 199 3.11 -12.30 24.33
CA THR A 199 4.24 -11.93 23.47
C THR A 199 4.66 -13.12 22.59
N GLU A 200 4.75 -14.32 23.18
CA GLU A 200 5.14 -15.58 22.54
C GLU A 200 4.15 -16.04 21.45
N ARG A 201 2.86 -15.64 21.54
CA ARG A 201 1.87 -15.86 20.47
C ARG A 201 2.22 -15.20 19.13
N MET A 202 3.07 -14.17 19.10
CA MET A 202 3.56 -13.60 17.84
C MET A 202 4.55 -14.52 17.10
N ALA A 203 4.92 -15.66 17.67
CA ALA A 203 5.68 -16.74 17.04
C ALA A 203 4.87 -18.05 16.89
N LEU A 204 3.55 -18.01 17.14
CA LEU A 204 2.64 -19.15 17.05
C LEU A 204 2.04 -19.21 15.63
N PHE A 205 2.63 -20.03 14.76
CA PHE A 205 2.36 -20.05 13.31
C PHE A 205 1.69 -21.35 12.86
N PRO A 206 1.05 -21.39 11.67
CA PRO A 206 0.60 -22.63 11.06
C PRO A 206 1.76 -23.62 10.86
N ASP A 207 1.57 -24.88 11.23
CA ASP A 207 2.58 -25.95 11.29
C ASP A 207 3.44 -26.11 10.03
N ARG A 208 2.84 -25.93 8.84
CA ARG A 208 3.50 -26.12 7.54
C ARG A 208 3.85 -24.80 6.85
N ALA A 209 3.94 -23.71 7.62
CA ALA A 209 4.37 -22.42 7.12
C ALA A 209 5.87 -22.39 6.82
N GLU A 210 6.25 -21.76 5.70
CA GLU A 210 7.65 -21.41 5.44
C GLU A 210 7.93 -20.05 6.10
N VAL A 211 8.97 -19.97 6.94
CA VAL A 211 9.29 -18.76 7.71
C VAL A 211 10.51 -18.07 7.08
N LEU A 212 10.29 -16.88 6.54
CA LEU A 212 11.30 -16.10 5.81
C LEU A 212 11.75 -14.88 6.62
N PHE A 213 12.96 -14.92 7.16
CA PHE A 213 13.60 -13.77 7.78
C PHE A 213 14.23 -12.91 6.69
N VAL A 214 13.61 -11.76 6.37
CA VAL A 214 13.97 -10.94 5.21
C VAL A 214 15.05 -9.88 5.48
N ALA A 215 15.26 -9.49 6.73
CA ALA A 215 16.25 -8.46 7.10
C ALA A 215 16.94 -8.79 8.44
N GLU A 216 18.20 -8.34 8.56
CA GLU A 216 19.08 -8.70 9.68
C GLU A 216 18.71 -8.04 11.02
N ASP A 217 18.08 -6.87 10.99
CA ASP A 217 17.88 -5.97 12.15
C ASP A 217 16.44 -5.98 12.68
N ILE A 218 15.64 -6.97 12.27
CA ILE A 218 14.29 -7.23 12.77
C ILE A 218 14.15 -8.70 13.13
N TRP A 219 13.41 -9.01 14.20
CA TRP A 219 13.08 -10.39 14.58
C TRP A 219 11.88 -10.96 13.81
N VAL A 220 11.03 -10.09 13.23
CA VAL A 220 9.75 -10.46 12.62
C VAL A 220 9.97 -11.07 11.23
N PRO A 221 9.57 -12.34 10.99
CA PRO A 221 9.63 -12.96 9.68
C PRO A 221 8.42 -12.58 8.82
N VAL A 222 8.55 -12.77 7.50
CA VAL A 222 7.40 -13.01 6.62
C VAL A 222 7.02 -14.49 6.76
N VAL A 223 5.79 -14.79 7.15
CA VAL A 223 5.28 -16.17 7.24
C VAL A 223 4.54 -16.50 5.95
N ARG A 224 4.95 -17.55 5.24
CA ARG A 224 4.44 -17.91 3.90
C ARG A 224 3.65 -19.22 3.92
N LEU A 225 2.40 -19.17 3.45
CA LEU A 225 1.48 -20.31 3.32
C LEU A 225 1.21 -20.63 1.84
N GLU A 226 1.01 -21.91 1.52
CA GLU A 226 0.71 -22.43 0.18
C GLU A 226 1.69 -21.94 -0.92
N GLY A 227 2.93 -21.58 -0.53
CA GLY A 227 3.93 -20.92 -1.37
C GLY A 227 3.58 -19.49 -1.84
N LYS A 228 2.33 -19.05 -1.71
CA LYS A 228 1.78 -17.83 -2.32
C LYS A 228 1.47 -16.70 -1.34
N LEU A 229 0.92 -17.05 -0.17
CA LEU A 229 0.37 -16.10 0.79
C LEU A 229 1.44 -15.69 1.80
N CYS A 230 1.90 -14.45 1.73
CA CYS A 230 2.90 -13.89 2.63
C CYS A 230 2.22 -12.97 3.66
N ILE A 231 2.43 -13.26 4.93
CA ILE A 231 1.79 -12.58 6.06
C ILE A 231 2.73 -11.52 6.63
N PHE A 232 2.21 -10.31 6.85
CA PHE A 232 2.96 -9.15 7.34
C PHE A 232 2.25 -8.45 8.52
N PRO A 233 3.01 -7.75 9.39
CA PRO A 233 2.43 -6.91 10.45
C PRO A 233 1.79 -5.63 9.88
N GLY A 234 0.72 -5.16 10.52
CA GLY A 234 -0.01 -3.95 10.10
C GLY A 234 0.78 -2.63 10.18
N ILE A 235 1.86 -2.58 10.98
CA ILE A 235 2.67 -1.37 11.20
C ILE A 235 3.31 -0.90 9.88
N PRO A 236 2.94 0.27 9.31
CA PRO A 236 3.30 0.61 7.92
C PRO A 236 4.79 0.66 7.62
N SER A 237 5.61 1.22 8.52
CA SER A 237 7.07 1.27 8.34
C SER A 237 7.73 -0.11 8.35
N LEU A 238 7.13 -1.08 9.05
CA LEU A 238 7.61 -2.46 9.11
C LEU A 238 7.11 -3.26 7.91
N PHE A 239 5.83 -3.10 7.51
CA PHE A 239 5.28 -3.64 6.27
C PHE A 239 6.11 -3.26 5.05
N GLN A 240 6.37 -1.95 4.88
CA GLN A 240 7.15 -1.41 3.76
C GLN A 240 8.56 -2.01 3.72
N LYS A 241 9.25 -2.03 4.88
CA LYS A 241 10.59 -2.62 5.00
C LYS A 241 10.59 -4.10 4.65
N MET A 242 9.65 -4.88 5.17
CA MET A 242 9.59 -6.33 4.95
C MET A 242 9.24 -6.69 3.50
N VAL A 243 8.33 -5.96 2.84
CA VAL A 243 8.00 -6.17 1.43
C VAL A 243 9.21 -5.87 0.53
N THR A 244 9.92 -4.77 0.75
CA THR A 244 11.16 -4.44 0.00
C THR A 244 12.29 -5.43 0.28
N ALA A 245 12.42 -5.91 1.53
CA ALA A 245 13.43 -6.90 1.89
C ALA A 245 13.09 -8.33 1.36
N LEU A 246 11.82 -8.60 1.06
CA LEU A 246 11.37 -9.87 0.45
C LEU A 246 11.69 -9.94 -1.06
N THR A 247 11.85 -8.81 -1.75
CA THR A 247 12.15 -8.70 -3.19
C THR A 247 13.19 -9.70 -3.73
N PRO A 248 14.40 -9.87 -3.14
CA PRO A 248 15.40 -10.83 -3.63
C PRO A 248 15.01 -12.31 -3.45
N LEU A 249 14.00 -12.62 -2.63
CA LEU A 249 13.52 -13.98 -2.39
C LEU A 249 12.34 -14.37 -3.31
N LEU A 250 11.87 -13.44 -4.16
CA LEU A 250 10.69 -13.64 -5.01
C LEU A 250 11.05 -13.90 -6.49
N PRO A 251 10.36 -14.82 -7.17
CA PRO A 251 10.51 -15.02 -8.62
C PRO A 251 9.76 -13.91 -9.38
N LEU A 252 10.36 -12.72 -9.43
CA LEU A 252 9.78 -11.52 -10.02
C LEU A 252 9.97 -11.43 -11.55
N PRO A 253 9.10 -10.72 -12.29
CA PRO A 253 9.31 -10.42 -13.70
C PRO A 253 10.66 -9.74 -13.99
N PRO A 254 11.33 -10.07 -15.12
CA PRO A 254 12.56 -9.40 -15.53
C PRO A 254 12.31 -7.93 -15.89
N LEU A 255 13.34 -7.09 -15.83
CA LEU A 255 13.23 -5.64 -16.06
C LEU A 255 12.56 -5.27 -17.40
N SER A 256 12.77 -6.08 -18.44
CA SER A 256 12.17 -5.94 -19.78
C SER A 256 10.65 -6.20 -19.85
N GLU A 257 10.05 -6.68 -18.78
CA GLU A 257 8.61 -6.93 -18.64
C GLU A 257 7.94 -6.04 -17.59
N ARG A 258 8.67 -5.07 -17.02
CA ARG A 258 8.13 -4.12 -16.03
C ARG A 258 7.62 -2.84 -16.72
N PRO A 259 6.44 -2.33 -16.36
CA PRO A 259 5.91 -1.11 -16.94
C PRO A 259 6.67 0.10 -16.42
N LEU A 260 7.01 1.03 -17.33
CA LEU A 260 7.37 2.39 -16.97
C LEU A 260 6.11 3.24 -16.83
N ARG A 261 6.21 4.30 -16.03
CA ARG A 261 5.27 5.40 -15.98
C ARG A 261 6.02 6.70 -16.25
N ILE A 262 5.58 7.45 -17.25
CA ILE A 262 6.11 8.79 -17.53
C ILE A 262 4.97 9.78 -17.40
N GLN A 263 5.19 10.88 -16.67
CA GLN A 263 4.19 11.93 -16.48
C GLN A 263 4.58 13.19 -17.24
N VAL A 264 3.60 13.77 -17.92
CA VAL A 264 3.67 15.05 -18.61
C VAL A 264 2.69 15.99 -17.92
N PHE A 265 3.06 17.24 -17.66
CA PHE A 265 2.18 18.23 -17.04
C PHE A 265 1.93 19.40 -17.98
N THR A 266 0.68 19.85 -18.04
CA THR A 266 0.26 21.07 -18.73
C THR A 266 -0.66 21.90 -17.85
N GLU A 267 -0.60 23.22 -18.02
CA GLU A 267 -1.51 24.18 -17.38
C GLU A 267 -2.83 24.31 -18.16
N ARG A 268 -2.93 23.71 -19.37
CA ARG A 268 -4.18 23.69 -20.15
C ARG A 268 -5.27 22.87 -19.43
N PRO A 269 -6.55 23.35 -19.43
CA PRO A 269 -7.69 22.57 -18.95
C PRO A 269 -7.84 21.22 -19.68
N GLU A 270 -8.32 20.21 -18.96
CA GLU A 270 -8.50 18.84 -19.48
C GLU A 270 -9.38 18.80 -20.75
N SER A 271 -10.43 19.61 -20.79
CA SER A 271 -11.35 19.72 -21.94
C SER A 271 -10.66 20.16 -23.23
N MET A 272 -9.54 20.91 -23.16
CA MET A 272 -8.77 21.31 -24.34
C MET A 272 -7.87 20.18 -24.87
N ILE A 273 -7.45 19.25 -24.02
CA ILE A 273 -6.51 18.17 -24.39
C ILE A 273 -7.19 16.80 -24.59
N ALA A 274 -8.37 16.58 -24.01
CA ALA A 274 -9.13 15.32 -24.13
C ALA A 274 -9.35 14.83 -25.59
N PRO A 275 -9.59 15.69 -26.61
CA PRO A 275 -9.66 15.25 -28.00
C PRO A 275 -8.34 14.69 -28.55
N TYR A 276 -7.19 15.24 -28.12
CA TYR A 276 -5.87 14.69 -28.44
C TYR A 276 -5.62 13.38 -27.67
N LEU A 277 -5.92 13.34 -26.36
CA LEU A 277 -5.71 12.14 -25.54
C LEU A 277 -6.54 10.94 -26.03
N THR A 278 -7.74 11.17 -26.56
CA THR A 278 -8.57 10.13 -27.20
C THR A 278 -7.88 9.55 -28.46
N LYS A 279 -7.35 10.41 -29.33
CA LYS A 279 -6.59 10.00 -30.52
C LYS A 279 -5.30 9.28 -30.14
N LEU A 280 -4.58 9.80 -29.15
CA LEU A 280 -3.35 9.25 -28.60
C LEU A 280 -3.58 7.84 -28.04
N GLN A 281 -4.59 7.65 -27.18
CA GLN A 281 -4.91 6.33 -26.65
C GLN A 281 -5.29 5.35 -27.78
N THR A 282 -6.00 5.81 -28.82
CA THR A 282 -6.32 4.97 -29.98
C THR A 282 -5.05 4.53 -30.72
N ARG A 283 -4.09 5.43 -30.92
CA ARG A 283 -2.77 5.13 -31.54
C ARG A 283 -1.90 4.21 -30.68
N LEU A 284 -1.97 4.36 -29.36
CA LEU A 284 -1.07 3.69 -28.41
C LEU A 284 -1.59 2.35 -27.87
N LYS A 285 -2.91 2.11 -27.89
CA LYS A 285 -3.53 0.86 -27.41
C LYS A 285 -3.01 -0.42 -28.09
N PRO A 286 -2.77 -0.49 -29.42
CA PRO A 286 -2.20 -1.68 -30.06
C PRO A 286 -0.79 -2.05 -29.56
N HIS A 287 -0.08 -1.07 -29.00
CA HIS A 287 1.28 -1.22 -28.50
C HIS A 287 1.34 -1.51 -26.99
N GLY A 288 0.19 -1.71 -26.34
CA GLY A 288 0.10 -1.94 -24.89
C GLY A 288 0.40 -0.71 -24.03
N ILE A 289 0.35 0.50 -24.61
CA ILE A 289 0.55 1.75 -23.87
C ILE A 289 -0.81 2.37 -23.52
N GLN A 290 -1.02 2.62 -22.23
CA GLN A 290 -2.18 3.29 -21.66
C GLN A 290 -1.88 4.79 -21.45
N VAL A 291 -2.89 5.61 -21.72
CA VAL A 291 -2.94 7.05 -21.48
C VAL A 291 -4.00 7.33 -20.42
N GLY A 292 -3.66 8.11 -19.40
CA GLY A 292 -4.63 8.64 -18.42
C GLY A 292 -4.40 10.12 -18.17
N SER A 293 -5.46 10.86 -17.88
CA SER A 293 -5.41 12.25 -17.41
C SER A 293 -5.86 12.35 -15.97
N TYR A 294 -5.20 13.22 -15.21
CA TYR A 294 -5.46 13.46 -13.79
C TYR A 294 -5.41 14.98 -13.54
N PRO A 295 -6.57 15.67 -13.50
CA PRO A 295 -6.65 17.08 -13.20
C PRO A 295 -6.10 17.41 -11.80
N ALA A 296 -5.33 18.49 -11.71
CA ALA A 296 -4.87 19.10 -10.47
C ALA A 296 -5.61 20.43 -10.30
N LEU A 297 -6.50 20.50 -9.32
CA LEU A 297 -7.43 21.61 -9.13
C LEU A 297 -6.69 22.95 -9.01
N GLY A 298 -7.02 23.89 -9.91
CA GLY A 298 -6.38 25.21 -9.96
C GLY A 298 -4.93 25.24 -10.44
N GLN A 299 -4.40 24.15 -11.01
CA GLN A 299 -3.01 24.08 -11.50
C GLN A 299 -2.86 23.55 -12.93
N GLY A 300 -3.68 22.59 -13.36
CA GLY A 300 -3.55 21.99 -14.69
C GLY A 300 -3.91 20.51 -14.72
N VAL A 301 -3.24 19.74 -15.58
CA VAL A 301 -3.48 18.29 -15.75
C VAL A 301 -2.16 17.53 -15.84
N PHE A 302 -2.06 16.42 -15.10
CA PHE A 302 -1.05 15.40 -15.31
C PHE A 302 -1.56 14.38 -16.34
N VAL A 303 -0.87 14.26 -17.46
CA VAL A 303 -1.04 13.15 -18.41
C VAL A 303 -0.03 12.06 -18.05
N SER A 304 -0.51 10.86 -17.79
CA SER A 304 0.32 9.69 -17.46
C SER A 304 0.34 8.72 -18.64
N LEU A 305 1.53 8.41 -19.13
CA LEU A 305 1.77 7.33 -20.08
C LEU A 305 2.30 6.12 -19.31
N ILE A 306 1.69 4.94 -19.53
CA ILE A 306 2.04 3.69 -18.85
C ILE A 306 2.22 2.59 -19.90
N GLY A 307 3.35 1.88 -19.86
CA GLY A 307 3.62 0.75 -20.75
C GLY A 307 5.06 0.26 -20.65
N LEU A 308 5.41 -0.79 -21.41
CA LEU A 308 6.78 -1.29 -21.50
C LEU A 308 7.62 -0.37 -22.41
N ASP A 309 8.90 -0.14 -22.09
CA ASP A 309 9.81 0.58 -23.00
C ASP A 309 10.24 -0.32 -24.16
N ARG A 310 9.35 -0.43 -25.15
CA ARG A 310 9.58 -1.16 -26.41
C ARG A 310 9.62 -0.17 -27.56
N CYS A 311 10.52 -0.45 -28.51
CA CYS A 311 10.62 0.27 -29.78
C CYS A 311 9.29 0.08 -30.55
N LEU A 312 8.56 1.16 -30.85
CA LEU A 312 7.23 1.08 -31.48
C LEU A 312 7.27 0.74 -32.98
N THR A 313 7.70 -0.48 -33.33
CA THR A 313 7.72 -0.97 -34.71
C THR A 313 6.34 -0.83 -35.36
N THR A 314 6.22 0.09 -36.30
CA THR A 314 4.96 0.36 -37.02
C THR A 314 4.63 -0.82 -37.93
N ALA A 315 3.41 -1.34 -37.82
CA ALA A 315 2.92 -2.48 -38.62
C ALA A 315 2.79 -2.19 -40.15
N ALA A 316 3.28 -1.03 -40.61
CA ALA A 316 3.39 -0.65 -42.02
C ALA A 316 4.82 -0.82 -42.59
N ALA A 317 5.83 -1.13 -41.76
CA ALA A 317 7.23 -1.17 -42.17
C ALA A 317 7.69 -2.51 -42.80
N SER A 318 6.81 -3.50 -42.95
CA SER A 318 7.15 -4.86 -43.41
C SER A 318 6.99 -5.10 -44.92
N LEU A 319 6.87 -4.04 -45.73
CA LEU A 319 6.83 -4.10 -47.19
C LEU A 319 7.69 -2.98 -47.80
N GLY A 320 9.00 -3.22 -47.91
CA GLY A 320 9.94 -2.26 -48.49
C GLY A 320 11.37 -2.78 -48.46
N SER A 321 11.80 -3.45 -49.52
CA SER A 321 13.21 -3.70 -49.79
C SER A 321 13.85 -2.46 -50.41
N ASP A 322 14.56 -1.66 -49.62
CA ASP A 322 15.82 -1.00 -50.01
C ASP A 322 16.44 -0.23 -48.83
N GLY A 323 17.76 -0.06 -48.84
CA GLY A 323 18.54 0.24 -47.62
C GLY A 323 18.65 1.72 -47.23
N HIS A 324 17.88 2.15 -46.23
CA HIS A 324 18.25 3.31 -45.39
C HIS A 324 17.68 3.24 -43.97
N GLU A 325 18.31 2.46 -43.09
CA GLU A 325 17.95 2.41 -41.65
C GLU A 325 18.39 3.66 -40.89
N SER A 326 17.56 4.71 -40.92
CA SER A 326 17.71 5.89 -40.05
C SER A 326 16.34 6.38 -39.56
N GLY A 327 15.69 5.54 -38.74
CA GLY A 327 14.33 5.80 -38.24
C GLY A 327 13.93 4.88 -37.09
N GLY A 328 14.80 4.77 -36.07
CA GLY A 328 14.52 3.95 -34.88
C GLY A 328 13.19 4.34 -34.22
N ALA A 329 12.29 3.38 -34.05
CA ALA A 329 10.92 3.67 -33.66
C ALA A 329 10.83 4.23 -32.21
N PRO A 330 9.89 5.16 -31.95
CA PRO A 330 9.90 5.94 -30.71
C PRO A 330 9.73 5.07 -29.47
N ARG A 331 10.49 5.40 -28.42
CA ARG A 331 10.37 4.86 -27.06
C ARG A 331 9.28 5.58 -26.27
N LEU A 332 8.94 5.08 -25.07
CA LEU A 332 7.93 5.72 -24.22
C LEU A 332 8.33 7.17 -23.86
N ALA A 333 9.62 7.43 -23.67
CA ALA A 333 10.17 8.76 -23.42
C ALA A 333 10.04 9.72 -24.63
N ASP A 334 10.05 9.20 -25.86
CA ASP A 334 9.92 10.02 -27.07
C ASP A 334 8.47 10.45 -27.27
N ILE A 335 7.54 9.51 -27.02
CA ILE A 335 6.09 9.78 -26.98
C ILE A 335 5.78 10.81 -25.88
N ALA A 336 6.41 10.73 -24.71
CA ALA A 336 6.22 11.72 -23.66
C ALA A 336 6.67 13.14 -24.06
N ARG A 337 7.72 13.26 -24.88
CA ARG A 337 8.18 14.54 -25.44
C ARG A 337 7.23 15.07 -26.53
N GLU A 338 6.74 14.20 -27.41
CA GLU A 338 5.70 14.53 -28.40
C GLU A 338 4.43 15.06 -27.71
N VAL A 339 3.93 14.31 -26.71
CA VAL A 339 2.76 14.70 -25.90
C VAL A 339 2.97 16.06 -25.26
N GLY A 340 4.14 16.30 -24.64
CA GLY A 340 4.49 17.59 -24.05
C GLY A 340 4.40 18.75 -25.05
N GLN A 341 4.98 18.59 -26.25
CA GLN A 341 4.93 19.61 -27.29
C GLN A 341 3.48 19.93 -27.72
N GLU A 342 2.67 18.91 -28.01
CA GLU A 342 1.28 19.09 -28.45
C GLU A 342 0.41 19.75 -27.37
N ILE A 343 0.49 19.28 -26.12
CA ILE A 343 -0.34 19.80 -25.02
C ILE A 343 0.19 21.09 -24.39
N GLY A 344 1.31 21.65 -24.88
CA GLY A 344 1.94 22.84 -24.32
C GLY A 344 2.43 22.61 -22.88
N GLY A 345 3.04 21.45 -22.64
CA GLY A 345 3.48 20.97 -21.33
C GLY A 345 4.90 20.39 -21.37
N HIS A 346 5.33 19.81 -20.25
CA HIS A 346 6.67 19.22 -20.10
C HIS A 346 6.62 17.88 -19.36
N VAL A 347 7.57 17.00 -19.70
CA VAL A 347 7.83 15.75 -18.97
C VAL A 347 8.35 16.10 -17.57
N LEU A 348 7.91 15.37 -16.54
CA LEU A 348 8.32 15.55 -15.16
C LEU A 348 9.31 14.47 -14.70
N SER A 349 10.22 14.87 -13.81
CA SER A 349 10.91 13.95 -12.92
C SER A 349 10.03 13.56 -11.71
N ASP A 350 10.28 12.41 -11.11
CA ASP A 350 9.52 11.93 -9.93
C ASP A 350 9.55 12.93 -8.75
N ALA A 351 10.65 13.68 -8.63
CA ALA A 351 10.81 14.72 -7.62
C ALA A 351 9.89 15.93 -7.84
N GLU A 352 9.57 16.26 -9.09
CA GLU A 352 8.59 17.31 -9.43
C GLU A 352 7.15 16.80 -9.29
N VAL A 353 6.90 15.54 -9.66
CA VAL A 353 5.60 14.87 -9.41
C VAL A 353 5.27 14.90 -7.93
N ALA A 354 6.19 14.46 -7.06
CA ALA A 354 5.98 14.45 -5.61
C ALA A 354 5.71 15.86 -5.06
N LYS A 355 6.57 16.84 -5.38
CA LYS A 355 6.41 18.25 -4.94
C LYS A 355 5.09 18.88 -5.40
N ARG A 356 4.61 18.56 -6.60
CA ARG A 356 3.34 19.10 -7.12
C ARG A 356 2.11 18.37 -6.55
N LYS A 357 2.21 17.09 -6.20
CA LYS A 357 1.13 16.38 -5.49
C LYS A 357 0.95 16.87 -4.05
N ASP A 358 2.06 17.05 -3.34
CA ASP A 358 2.11 17.52 -1.96
C ASP A 358 1.41 18.88 -1.81
N ARG A 359 1.76 19.85 -2.68
CA ARG A 359 1.12 21.18 -2.79
C ARG A 359 -0.39 21.15 -3.06
N ASN A 360 -0.96 20.01 -3.46
CA ASN A 360 -2.38 19.84 -3.78
C ASN A 360 -3.15 18.99 -2.76
N GLY A 361 -2.49 18.46 -1.71
CA GLY A 361 -3.10 17.43 -0.86
C GLY A 361 -3.40 16.11 -1.61
N LEU A 362 -2.77 15.90 -2.77
CA LEU A 362 -2.87 14.70 -3.60
C LEU A 362 -1.73 13.69 -3.31
N ALA A 363 -0.78 14.06 -2.44
CA ALA A 363 0.17 13.12 -1.87
C ALA A 363 -0.46 12.39 -0.69
N ALA A 364 -0.33 11.06 -0.65
CA ALA A 364 -0.72 10.30 0.55
C ALA A 364 0.24 10.63 1.71
N PRO A 365 -0.23 10.67 2.98
CA PRO A 365 0.64 10.89 4.13
C PRO A 365 1.79 9.87 4.17
N GLY A 366 3.01 10.34 3.91
CA GLY A 366 4.23 9.52 3.96
C GLY A 366 5.08 9.46 2.67
N GLU A 367 4.64 9.97 1.52
CA GLU A 367 5.42 9.88 0.26
C GLU A 367 6.84 10.50 0.35
N LEU A 368 7.08 11.42 1.28
CA LEU A 368 8.37 12.08 1.51
C LEU A 368 9.48 11.14 2.02
N ALA A 369 9.14 10.10 2.78
CA ALA A 369 10.14 9.24 3.44
C ALA A 369 10.80 8.23 2.48
N ALA A 370 10.00 7.57 1.64
CA ALA A 370 10.48 6.51 0.74
C ALA A 370 11.40 7.04 -0.38
N SER A 371 11.08 8.22 -0.93
CA SER A 371 11.79 8.81 -2.09
C SER A 371 13.26 9.14 -1.80
N LEU A 372 13.61 9.39 -0.53
CA LEU A 372 14.98 9.63 -0.08
C LEU A 372 15.74 8.33 0.24
N ALA A 373 15.07 7.34 0.84
CA ALA A 373 15.69 6.07 1.22
C ALA A 373 16.19 5.25 0.01
N VAL A 374 15.44 5.21 -1.09
CA VAL A 374 15.82 4.42 -2.29
C VAL A 374 17.07 4.99 -3.01
N LYS A 375 17.52 6.21 -2.66
CA LYS A 375 18.62 6.91 -3.34
C LYS A 375 19.97 6.86 -2.63
N SER A 376 20.05 6.39 -1.38
CA SER A 376 21.36 6.18 -0.72
C SER A 376 22.11 4.99 -1.31
N ASP A 377 21.39 3.90 -1.59
CA ASP A 377 22.01 2.59 -1.84
C ASP A 377 22.41 2.38 -3.31
N SER A 378 22.06 3.32 -4.20
CA SER A 378 22.37 3.26 -5.64
C SER A 378 23.60 4.08 -6.06
N MET A 379 24.19 4.89 -5.18
CA MET A 379 25.48 5.55 -5.44
C MET A 379 26.66 4.72 -4.92
N GLY A 380 27.05 3.74 -5.73
CA GLY A 380 28.18 2.85 -5.44
C GLY A 380 29.50 3.59 -5.16
N ASN A 381 30.19 3.12 -4.12
CA ASN A 381 31.47 3.62 -3.62
C ASN A 381 32.51 3.83 -4.73
N ARG A 382 32.90 5.09 -4.99
CA ARG A 382 34.09 5.43 -5.78
C ARG A 382 35.18 5.92 -4.84
N GLU A 383 36.28 5.16 -4.75
CA GLU A 383 37.44 5.56 -3.97
C GLU A 383 38.03 6.89 -4.49
N PRO A 384 38.40 7.83 -3.61
CA PRO A 384 39.14 9.02 -4.02
C PRO A 384 40.58 8.65 -4.39
N THR A 385 40.93 8.80 -5.67
CA THR A 385 42.28 8.55 -6.16
C THR A 385 43.31 9.44 -5.46
N LYS A 386 44.31 8.82 -4.82
CA LYS A 386 45.49 9.51 -4.26
C LYS A 386 46.18 10.31 -5.36
N ASN A 387 46.35 11.61 -5.15
CA ASN A 387 47.13 12.47 -6.04
C ASN A 387 48.29 13.15 -5.29
N ILE A 388 49.35 13.52 -6.01
CA ILE A 388 50.71 13.65 -5.45
C ILE A 388 51.21 15.11 -5.44
N LYS A 389 51.76 15.50 -4.28
CA LYS A 389 52.73 16.59 -3.99
C LYS A 389 52.89 17.77 -4.99
N ALA A 390 52.61 18.96 -4.49
CA ALA A 390 53.51 20.13 -4.54
C ALA A 390 53.52 20.73 -3.11
N LYS A 391 54.63 21.18 -2.49
CA LYS A 391 55.47 22.36 -2.81
C LYS A 391 54.62 23.64 -2.97
N TYR A 392 54.83 24.71 -2.21
CA TYR A 392 55.94 25.02 -1.27
C TYR A 392 55.56 24.87 0.20
#